data_AF-A0A936JT04-F1
#
_entry.id   AF-A0A936JT04-F1
#
_cell.length_a   1.000
_cell.length_b   1.000
_cell.length_c   1.000
_cell.angle_alpha   90.00
_cell.angle_beta   90.00
_cell.angle_gamma   90.00
#
_symmetry.space_group_name_H-M   'P 1'
#
loop_
_entity.id
_entity.type
_entity.pdbx_description
1 polymer ?
#
loop_
_entity_poly.entity_id
_entity_poly.type
_entity_poly.pdbx_seq_one_letter_code
_entity_poly.pdbx_strand_id
1 'polypeptide(L)'
;MDRHKLDGLTREELVALASELGIVRPRSLTVPELIDEIISRTASSEREKARSRGWLGRARSLLASVIERGLHLPDVAKALRNAPSSKPWPVAPPPLATMTLAEIYAAQGHLDKALHVLDEILAREPEHADARSLRQRLDTQNTAKKRPEAPSKRDDVSAPIEAKTTVETKEAVANEPAPPVAFAEAPEAVEAPSPAAESAPATVEPEAAAAPSSAAPDTDKMPPVQSAPEEPSAAREVDQQEAPVEEPAEKNRSVSRGGAGCRAFV
;
A
#
# COMPACT_ATOMS: atom_id res chain seq x y z
N MET A 1 -8.79 4.31 30.39
CA MET A 1 -9.79 4.42 29.31
C MET A 1 -9.72 3.14 28.49
N ASP A 2 -10.86 2.51 28.19
CA ASP A 2 -10.87 1.17 27.58
C ASP A 2 -10.83 1.26 26.05
N ARG A 3 -10.04 0.38 25.42
CA ARG A 3 -9.85 0.35 23.96
C ARG A 3 -11.17 0.24 23.19
N HIS A 4 -12.07 -0.62 23.65
CA HIS A 4 -13.37 -0.85 23.02
C HIS A 4 -14.24 0.41 22.93
N LYS A 5 -14.07 1.36 23.85
CA LYS A 5 -14.79 2.64 23.81
C LYS A 5 -14.26 3.56 22.70
N LEU A 6 -12.98 3.44 22.37
CA LEU A 6 -12.32 4.23 21.33
C LEU A 6 -12.52 3.62 19.93
N ASP A 7 -12.65 2.30 19.83
CA ASP A 7 -12.93 1.62 18.55
C ASP A 7 -14.31 1.99 17.96
N GLY A 8 -15.24 2.44 18.80
CA GLY A 8 -16.56 2.93 18.37
C GLY A 8 -16.59 4.40 17.95
N LEU A 9 -15.51 5.16 18.17
CA LEU A 9 -15.45 6.57 17.80
C LEU A 9 -15.04 6.72 16.33
N THR A 10 -15.60 7.74 15.69
CA THR A 10 -15.18 8.14 14.35
C THR A 10 -13.75 8.71 14.38
N ARG A 11 -13.09 8.72 13.22
CA ARG A 11 -11.73 9.25 13.10
C ARG A 11 -11.63 10.71 13.57
N GLU A 12 -12.62 11.54 13.27
CA GLU A 12 -12.59 12.97 13.66
C GLU A 12 -12.76 13.14 15.17
N GLU A 13 -13.61 12.34 15.82
CA GLU A 13 -13.75 12.32 17.28
C GLU A 13 -12.44 11.87 17.96
N LEU A 14 -11.77 10.86 17.42
CA LEU A 14 -10.46 10.44 17.90
C LEU A 14 -9.40 11.53 17.74
N VAL A 15 -9.41 12.27 16.63
CA VAL A 15 -8.50 13.40 16.39
C VAL A 15 -8.77 14.55 17.36
N ALA A 16 -10.04 14.87 17.62
CA ALA A 16 -10.44 15.90 18.59
C ALA A 16 -9.98 15.53 20.01
N LEU A 17 -10.31 14.32 20.46
CA LEU A 17 -9.90 13.79 21.76
C LEU A 17 -8.37 13.74 21.90
N ALA A 18 -7.66 13.32 20.84
CA ALA A 18 -6.21 13.31 20.85
C ALA A 18 -5.59 14.72 20.93
N SER A 19 -6.22 15.70 20.29
CA SER A 19 -5.79 17.11 20.34
C SER A 19 -5.97 17.69 21.75
N GLU A 20 -7.10 17.40 22.41
CA GLU A 20 -7.36 17.79 23.80
C GLU A 20 -6.34 17.19 24.78
N LEU A 21 -5.90 15.95 24.52
CA LEU A 21 -4.84 15.28 25.29
C LEU A 21 -3.41 15.74 24.93
N GLY A 22 -3.26 16.70 24.01
CA GLY A 22 -1.97 17.29 23.64
C GLY A 22 -1.09 16.40 22.76
N ILE A 23 -1.67 15.48 21.97
CA ILE A 23 -0.93 14.66 21.01
C ILE A 23 -0.53 15.53 19.81
N VAL A 24 0.75 15.46 19.41
CA VAL A 24 1.29 16.27 18.32
C VAL A 24 0.88 15.67 16.98
N ARG A 25 0.26 16.48 16.10
CA ARG A 25 -0.19 16.11 14.74
C ARG A 25 -1.12 14.87 14.72
N PRO A 26 -2.27 14.89 15.41
CA PRO A 26 -3.17 13.75 15.45
C PRO A 26 -3.73 13.39 14.07
N ARG A 27 -3.85 14.36 13.16
CA ARG A 27 -4.34 14.12 11.79
C ARG A 27 -3.40 13.29 10.91
N SER A 28 -2.11 13.23 11.22
CA SER A 28 -1.15 12.40 10.47
C SER A 28 -1.09 10.96 10.98
N LEU A 29 -1.66 10.69 12.15
CA LEU A 29 -1.69 9.35 12.73
C LEU A 29 -2.82 8.53 12.10
N THR A 30 -2.58 7.24 11.97
CA THR A 30 -3.61 6.27 11.61
C THR A 30 -4.57 6.05 12.79
N VAL A 31 -5.79 5.58 12.52
CA VAL A 31 -6.79 5.26 13.57
C VAL A 31 -6.22 4.39 14.70
N PRO A 32 -5.54 3.26 14.42
CA PRO A 32 -4.96 2.44 15.50
C PRO A 32 -3.86 3.17 16.30
N GLU A 33 -3.09 4.05 15.66
CA GLU A 33 -2.07 4.87 16.36
C GLU A 33 -2.70 5.92 17.26
N LEU A 34 -3.80 6.56 16.82
CA LEU A 34 -4.56 7.49 17.65
C LEU A 34 -5.07 6.80 18.92
N ILE A 35 -5.67 5.62 18.77
CA ILE A 35 -6.19 4.83 19.89
C ILE A 35 -5.07 4.47 20.86
N ASP A 36 -3.95 3.96 20.35
CA ASP A 36 -2.80 3.59 21.20
C ASP A 36 -2.18 4.81 21.92
N GLU A 37 -2.09 5.98 21.27
CA GLU A 37 -1.58 7.24 21.88
C GLU A 37 -2.53 7.79 22.94
N ILE A 38 -3.85 7.80 22.67
CA ILE A 38 -4.88 8.22 23.63
C ILE A 38 -4.82 7.34 24.89
N ILE A 39 -4.76 6.02 24.71
CA ILE A 39 -4.62 5.08 25.83
C ILE A 39 -3.31 5.34 26.59
N SER A 40 -2.20 5.58 25.89
CA SER A 40 -0.90 5.83 26.51
C SER A 40 -0.86 7.13 27.32
N ARG A 41 -1.64 8.14 26.93
CA ARG A 41 -1.75 9.44 27.63
C ARG A 41 -2.71 9.39 28.80
N THR A 42 -3.77 8.59 28.71
CA THR A 42 -4.82 8.49 29.74
C THR A 42 -4.56 7.43 30.82
N ALA A 43 -3.70 6.45 30.56
CA ALA A 43 -3.33 5.46 31.57
C ALA A 43 -2.39 6.06 32.63
N SER A 44 -2.74 5.87 33.90
CA SER A 44 -2.01 6.37 35.06
C SER A 44 -0.78 5.53 35.41
N SER A 45 -0.78 4.24 35.10
CA SER A 45 0.36 3.34 35.40
C SER A 45 1.03 2.75 34.16
N GLU A 46 2.34 2.55 34.23
CA GLU A 46 3.14 2.00 33.12
C GLU A 46 2.81 0.52 32.83
N ARG A 47 2.46 -0.25 33.87
CA ARG A 47 1.97 -1.63 33.73
C ARG A 47 0.61 -1.72 33.04
N GLU A 48 -0.27 -0.74 33.22
CA GLU A 48 -1.53 -0.67 32.47
C GLU A 48 -1.28 -0.21 31.04
N LYS A 49 -0.37 0.74 30.81
CA LYS A 49 0.07 1.12 29.45
C LYS A 49 0.57 -0.08 28.67
N ALA A 50 1.42 -0.92 29.26
CA ALA A 50 1.93 -2.12 28.60
C ALA A 50 0.83 -3.14 28.26
N ARG A 51 -0.17 -3.30 29.14
CA ARG A 51 -1.27 -4.25 28.93
C ARG A 51 -2.30 -3.75 27.91
N SER A 52 -2.59 -2.46 27.90
CA SER A 52 -3.60 -1.83 27.03
C SER A 52 -3.07 -1.44 25.65
N ARG A 53 -1.76 -1.54 25.41
CA ARG A 53 -1.15 -1.35 24.08
C ARG A 53 -1.64 -2.41 23.11
N GLY A 54 -2.08 -1.96 21.94
CA GLY A 54 -2.47 -2.82 20.83
C GLY A 54 -1.31 -3.60 20.24
N TRP A 55 -1.64 -4.38 19.21
CA TRP A 55 -0.65 -5.12 18.43
C TRP A 55 0.43 -4.19 17.85
N LEU A 56 0.06 -3.00 17.38
CA LEU A 56 1.01 -2.03 16.84
C LEU A 56 1.93 -1.44 17.92
N GLY A 57 1.39 -1.05 19.08
CA GLY A 57 2.21 -0.63 20.22
C GLY A 57 3.21 -1.69 20.69
N ARG A 58 2.82 -2.98 20.68
CA ARG A 58 3.73 -4.10 20.97
C ARG A 58 4.80 -4.25 19.89
N ALA A 59 4.43 -4.21 18.61
CA ALA A 59 5.39 -4.28 17.50
C ALA A 59 6.42 -3.14 17.57
N ARG A 60 5.98 -1.92 17.89
CA ARG A 60 6.87 -0.76 18.08
C ARG A 60 7.83 -0.95 19.26
N SER A 61 7.34 -1.49 20.37
CA SER A 61 8.17 -1.79 21.55
C SER A 61 9.19 -2.89 21.25
N LEU A 62 8.80 -3.90 20.45
CA LEU A 62 9.72 -4.93 19.98
C LEU A 62 10.81 -4.31 19.10
N LEU A 63 10.44 -3.47 18.12
CA LEU A 63 11.41 -2.76 17.29
C LEU A 63 12.35 -1.88 18.12
N ALA A 64 11.83 -1.12 19.08
CA ALA A 64 12.64 -0.31 19.99
C ALA A 64 13.61 -1.20 20.78
N SER A 65 13.14 -2.32 21.35
CA SER A 65 13.99 -3.25 22.09
C SER A 65 15.03 -3.94 21.21
N VAL A 66 14.74 -4.16 19.92
CA VAL A 66 15.66 -4.74 18.94
C VAL A 66 16.74 -3.72 18.56
N ILE A 67 16.36 -2.45 18.44
CA ILE A 67 17.28 -1.33 18.21
C ILE A 67 18.18 -1.11 19.44
N GLU A 68 17.62 -1.12 20.65
CA GLU A 68 18.37 -0.96 21.90
C GLU A 68 19.29 -2.15 22.19
N ARG A 69 18.87 -3.39 21.87
CA ARG A 69 19.73 -4.59 21.95
C ARG A 69 20.81 -4.65 20.88
N GLY A 70 20.97 -3.60 20.08
CA GLY A 70 22.09 -3.47 19.16
C GLY A 70 21.94 -4.27 17.87
N LEU A 71 20.72 -4.67 17.47
CA LEU A 71 20.46 -5.10 16.10
C LEU A 71 20.38 -3.86 15.20
N HIS A 72 21.49 -3.12 15.12
CA HIS A 72 21.62 -1.99 14.22
C HIS A 72 21.51 -2.54 12.80
N LEU A 73 20.35 -2.27 12.16
CA LEU A 73 20.12 -2.55 10.75
C LEU A 73 21.27 -2.15 9.83
N PRO A 74 22.07 -1.07 10.02
CA PRO A 74 23.21 -0.82 9.14
C PRO A 74 24.28 -1.91 9.19
N ASP A 75 24.59 -2.47 10.35
CA ASP A 75 25.65 -3.48 10.47
C ASP A 75 25.14 -4.88 10.12
N VAL A 76 23.87 -5.18 10.42
CA VAL A 76 23.21 -6.39 9.92
C VAL A 76 22.98 -6.32 8.42
N ALA A 77 22.67 -5.15 7.85
CA ALA A 77 22.56 -4.97 6.39
C ALA A 77 23.93 -5.07 5.71
N LYS A 78 25.00 -4.54 6.32
CA LYS A 78 26.39 -4.80 5.85
C LYS A 78 26.73 -6.28 5.95
N ALA A 79 26.39 -6.93 7.05
CA ALA A 79 26.60 -8.37 7.23
C ALA A 79 25.79 -9.18 6.22
N LEU A 80 24.55 -8.82 5.91
CA LEU A 80 23.71 -9.47 4.89
C LEU A 80 24.23 -9.21 3.47
N ARG A 81 24.79 -8.03 3.20
CA ARG A 81 25.39 -7.69 1.90
C ARG A 81 26.74 -8.37 1.68
N ASN A 82 27.51 -8.58 2.75
CA ASN A 82 28.83 -9.20 2.71
C ASN A 82 28.78 -10.71 3.00
N ALA A 83 27.68 -11.22 3.55
CA ALA A 83 27.46 -12.65 3.68
C ALA A 83 27.34 -13.25 2.28
N PRO A 84 28.03 -14.37 1.99
CA PRO A 84 27.84 -15.09 0.76
C PRO A 84 26.40 -15.62 0.75
N SER A 85 25.50 -14.90 0.07
CA SER A 85 24.11 -15.30 -0.10
C SER A 85 24.08 -16.55 -0.97
N SER A 86 24.20 -17.72 -0.35
CA SER A 86 24.20 -19.02 -1.02
C SER A 86 22.83 -19.39 -1.60
N LYS A 87 21.80 -18.58 -1.33
CA LYS A 87 20.48 -18.71 -1.95
C LYS A 87 20.30 -17.60 -2.97
N PRO A 88 20.52 -17.87 -4.27
CA PRO A 88 20.17 -16.89 -5.30
C PRO A 88 18.67 -16.59 -5.15
N TRP A 89 18.34 -15.31 -5.15
CA TRP A 89 16.94 -14.89 -5.22
C TRP A 89 16.32 -15.57 -6.44
N PRO A 90 15.10 -16.11 -6.35
CA PRO A 90 14.45 -16.67 -7.52
C PRO A 90 14.41 -15.61 -8.62
N VAL A 91 14.91 -15.98 -9.80
CA VAL A 91 14.85 -15.12 -10.98
C VAL A 91 13.38 -14.77 -11.19
N ALA A 92 13.08 -13.48 -11.35
CA ALA A 92 11.71 -13.04 -11.57
C ALA A 92 11.11 -13.79 -12.77
N PRO A 93 9.87 -14.28 -12.68
CA PRO A 93 9.23 -14.95 -13.80
C PRO A 93 9.17 -14.00 -15.00
N PRO A 94 9.31 -14.52 -16.24
CA PRO A 94 9.22 -13.69 -17.43
C PRO A 94 7.87 -12.96 -17.47
N PRO A 95 7.82 -11.71 -17.93
CA PRO A 95 6.59 -10.95 -18.00
C PRO A 95 5.58 -11.66 -18.91
N LEU A 96 4.32 -11.73 -18.47
CA LEU A 96 3.27 -12.35 -19.26
C LEU A 96 2.92 -11.44 -20.45
N ALA A 97 2.89 -12.04 -21.65
CA ALA A 97 2.35 -11.39 -22.83
C ALA A 97 0.84 -11.12 -22.61
N THR A 98 0.49 -9.84 -22.50
CA THR A 98 -0.87 -9.37 -22.29
C THR A 98 -1.21 -8.31 -23.32
N MET A 99 -2.49 -8.18 -23.65
CA MET A 99 -2.97 -7.22 -24.65
C MET A 99 -2.57 -5.78 -24.29
N THR A 100 -2.73 -5.40 -23.01
CA THR A 100 -2.31 -4.10 -22.49
C THR A 100 -0.80 -3.85 -22.65
N LEU A 101 0.04 -4.87 -22.48
CA LEU A 101 1.48 -4.72 -22.67
C LEU A 101 1.82 -4.41 -24.14
N ALA A 102 1.13 -5.07 -25.09
CA ALA A 102 1.29 -4.77 -26.51
C ALA A 102 0.84 -3.35 -26.85
N GLU A 103 -0.28 -2.90 -26.29
CA GLU A 103 -0.77 -1.51 -26.46
C GLU A 103 0.21 -0.48 -25.92
N ILE A 104 0.79 -0.71 -24.74
CA ILE A 104 1.81 0.16 -24.16
C ILE A 104 3.01 0.27 -25.11
N TYR A 105 3.51 -0.85 -25.65
CA TYR A 105 4.59 -0.81 -26.63
C TYR A 105 4.21 -0.07 -27.91
N ALA A 106 2.97 -0.23 -28.39
CA ALA A 106 2.48 0.48 -29.57
C ALA A 106 2.38 1.99 -29.31
N ALA A 107 1.84 2.41 -28.15
CA ALA A 107 1.74 3.80 -27.74
C ALA A 107 3.11 4.47 -27.59
N GLN A 108 4.13 3.72 -27.17
CA GLN A 108 5.53 4.17 -27.12
C GLN A 108 6.19 4.23 -28.52
N GLY A 109 5.51 3.77 -29.57
CA GLY A 109 6.04 3.73 -30.94
C GLY A 109 6.94 2.53 -31.24
N HIS A 110 7.02 1.55 -30.33
CA HIS A 110 7.74 0.29 -30.48
C HIS A 110 6.88 -0.78 -31.18
N LEU A 111 6.52 -0.51 -32.44
CA LEU A 111 5.59 -1.34 -33.22
C LEU A 111 6.06 -2.79 -33.38
N ASP A 112 7.35 -3.02 -33.65
CA ASP A 112 7.88 -4.38 -33.82
C ASP A 112 7.77 -5.21 -32.53
N LYS A 113 7.99 -4.60 -31.35
CA LYS A 113 7.82 -5.27 -30.05
C LYS A 113 6.36 -5.56 -29.75
N ALA A 114 5.47 -4.62 -30.05
CA ALA A 114 4.03 -4.81 -29.88
C ALA A 114 3.51 -5.97 -30.74
N LEU A 115 3.95 -6.06 -32.01
CA LEU A 115 3.60 -7.17 -32.90
C LEU A 115 4.10 -8.51 -32.34
N HIS A 116 5.33 -8.56 -31.81
CA HIS A 116 5.87 -9.77 -31.21
C HIS A 116 5.05 -10.24 -29.99
N VAL A 117 4.67 -9.32 -29.09
CA VAL A 117 3.82 -9.64 -27.94
C VAL A 117 2.44 -10.14 -28.41
N LEU A 118 1.87 -9.56 -29.46
CA LEU A 118 0.61 -10.01 -30.04
C LEU A 118 0.73 -11.40 -30.69
N ASP A 119 1.84 -11.71 -31.34
CA ASP A 119 2.11 -13.04 -31.87
C ASP A 119 2.17 -14.09 -30.74
N GLU A 120 2.79 -13.76 -29.60
CA GLU A 120 2.80 -14.64 -28.42
C GLU A 120 1.38 -14.86 -27.84
N ILE A 121 0.56 -13.80 -27.78
CA ILE A 121 -0.83 -13.90 -27.31
C ILE A 121 -1.63 -14.80 -28.25
N LEU A 122 -1.55 -14.57 -29.57
CA LEU A 122 -2.29 -15.36 -30.56
C LEU A 122 -1.81 -16.81 -30.66
N ALA A 123 -0.54 -17.08 -30.33
CA ALA A 123 -0.03 -18.45 -30.24
C ALA A 123 -0.67 -19.22 -29.07
N ARG A 124 -1.02 -18.54 -27.98
CA ARG A 124 -1.71 -19.13 -26.82
C ARG A 124 -3.23 -19.13 -26.98
N GLU A 125 -3.77 -18.07 -27.56
CA GLU A 125 -5.19 -17.77 -27.66
C GLU A 125 -5.56 -17.36 -29.10
N PRO A 126 -5.66 -18.33 -30.03
CA PRO A 126 -5.86 -18.04 -31.45
C PRO A 126 -7.21 -17.37 -31.75
N GLU A 127 -8.20 -17.56 -30.88
CA GLU A 127 -9.56 -17.01 -31.05
C GLU A 127 -9.69 -15.57 -30.56
N HIS A 128 -8.68 -15.00 -29.90
CA HIS A 128 -8.74 -13.66 -29.33
C HIS A 128 -8.97 -12.58 -30.41
N ALA A 129 -10.19 -12.07 -30.49
CA ALA A 129 -10.61 -11.17 -31.56
C ALA A 129 -9.88 -9.81 -31.52
N ASP A 130 -9.74 -9.22 -30.33
CA ASP A 130 -9.09 -7.91 -30.18
C ASP A 130 -7.60 -7.96 -30.52
N ALA A 131 -6.89 -9.02 -30.13
CA ALA A 131 -5.48 -9.20 -30.46
C ALA A 131 -5.25 -9.29 -31.99
N ARG A 132 -6.14 -9.98 -32.72
CA ARG A 132 -6.10 -10.05 -34.20
C ARG A 132 -6.34 -8.69 -34.85
N SER A 133 -7.38 -7.98 -34.39
CA SER A 133 -7.72 -6.62 -34.82
C SER A 133 -6.56 -5.65 -34.60
N LEU A 134 -5.99 -5.64 -33.39
CA LEU A 134 -4.88 -4.77 -33.04
C LEU A 134 -3.63 -5.10 -33.87
N ARG A 135 -3.31 -6.38 -34.06
CA ARG A 135 -2.19 -6.82 -34.89
C ARG A 135 -2.29 -6.32 -36.32
N GLN A 136 -3.46 -6.47 -36.96
CA GLN A 136 -3.69 -5.99 -38.34
C GLN A 136 -3.53 -4.46 -38.44
N ARG A 137 -4.05 -3.73 -37.46
CA ARG A 137 -3.88 -2.27 -37.40
C ARG A 137 -2.41 -1.88 -37.25
N LEU A 138 -1.66 -2.52 -36.36
CA LEU A 138 -0.25 -2.22 -36.13
C LEU A 138 0.63 -2.60 -37.32
N ASP A 139 0.31 -3.67 -38.05
CA ASP A 139 1.04 -4.07 -39.27
C ASP A 139 0.90 -3.01 -40.39
N THR A 140 -0.31 -2.47 -40.55
CA THR A 140 -0.57 -1.35 -41.48
C THR A 140 0.22 -0.10 -41.08
N GLN A 141 0.31 0.20 -39.78
CA GLN A 141 1.12 1.33 -39.30
C GLN A 141 2.62 1.10 -39.45
N ASN A 142 3.10 -0.13 -39.22
CA ASN A 142 4.51 -0.49 -39.31
C ASN A 142 4.99 -0.43 -40.77
N THR A 143 4.17 -0.91 -41.71
CA THR A 143 4.46 -0.80 -43.15
C THR A 143 4.45 0.65 -43.63
N ALA A 144 3.50 1.48 -43.18
CA ALA A 144 3.50 2.90 -43.48
C ALA A 144 4.74 3.63 -42.93
N LYS A 145 5.22 3.27 -41.73
CA LYS A 145 6.42 3.84 -41.11
C LYS A 145 7.72 3.36 -41.77
N LYS A 146 7.76 2.11 -42.23
CA LYS A 146 8.93 1.51 -42.91
C LYS A 146 9.04 1.89 -44.37
N ARG A 147 7.95 2.26 -45.03
CA ARG A 147 7.97 2.81 -46.39
C ARG A 147 8.52 4.24 -46.29
N PRO A 148 9.77 4.51 -46.70
CA PRO A 148 10.21 5.89 -46.85
C PRO A 148 9.34 6.49 -47.95
N GLU A 149 8.91 7.74 -47.78
CA GLU A 149 8.27 8.52 -48.85
C GLU A 149 9.10 8.38 -50.13
N ALA A 150 8.66 7.53 -51.05
CA ALA A 150 9.09 7.58 -52.43
C ALA A 150 8.46 8.86 -53.00
N PRO A 151 9.24 9.74 -53.63
CA PRO A 151 8.75 11.03 -54.09
C PRO A 151 7.62 10.76 -55.07
N SER A 152 6.46 11.35 -54.78
CA SER A 152 5.40 11.52 -55.76
C SER A 152 5.99 12.24 -56.97
N LYS A 153 6.39 11.46 -57.99
CA LYS A 153 6.55 11.98 -59.34
C LYS A 153 5.20 12.53 -59.75
N ARG A 154 5.07 13.85 -59.66
CA ARG A 154 4.05 14.61 -60.38
C ARG A 154 4.40 14.42 -61.86
N ASP A 155 3.69 13.50 -62.51
CA ASP A 155 3.68 13.46 -63.96
C ASP A 155 2.95 14.71 -64.43
N ASP A 156 3.75 15.58 -65.03
CA ASP A 156 3.39 16.72 -65.84
C ASP A 156 2.59 16.21 -67.05
N VAL A 157 1.27 16.35 -67.01
CA VAL A 157 0.44 16.35 -68.23
C VAL A 157 -0.32 17.65 -68.26
N SER A 158 0.23 18.57 -69.04
CA SER A 158 -0.45 19.72 -69.61
C SER A 158 -1.80 19.35 -70.22
N ALA A 159 -2.88 19.97 -69.73
CA ALA A 159 -3.99 20.42 -70.55
C ALA A 159 -4.70 21.60 -69.85
N PRO A 160 -4.93 22.73 -70.56
CA PRO A 160 -5.45 23.96 -69.98
C PRO A 160 -6.97 23.99 -70.01
N ILE A 161 -7.62 24.33 -68.89
CA ILE A 161 -8.95 24.96 -68.93
C ILE A 161 -9.05 26.03 -67.86
N GLU A 162 -9.51 27.17 -68.32
CA GLU A 162 -9.60 28.49 -67.71
C GLU A 162 -10.60 28.57 -66.55
N ALA A 163 -10.38 29.61 -65.72
CA ALA A 163 -11.38 30.41 -64.98
C ALA A 163 -12.17 29.69 -63.86
N LYS A 164 -12.34 30.24 -62.65
CA LYS A 164 -12.39 31.64 -62.19
C LYS A 164 -12.43 31.61 -60.64
N THR A 165 -11.77 32.61 -60.02
CA THR A 165 -12.17 33.35 -58.79
C THR A 165 -12.63 32.56 -57.54
N THR A 166 -12.22 32.82 -56.29
CA THR A 166 -11.81 34.06 -55.64
C THR A 166 -11.13 33.72 -54.31
N VAL A 167 -10.11 34.51 -54.02
CA VAL A 167 -9.41 34.83 -52.76
C VAL A 167 -10.33 34.88 -51.52
N GLU A 168 -9.92 34.28 -50.41
CA GLU A 168 -9.78 35.04 -49.15
C GLU A 168 -8.82 34.38 -48.16
N THR A 169 -7.70 35.06 -47.98
CA THR A 169 -6.68 34.89 -46.94
C THR A 169 -7.21 35.43 -45.62
N LYS A 170 -7.11 34.68 -44.51
CA LYS A 170 -6.82 35.31 -43.22
C LYS A 170 -6.06 34.42 -42.24
N GLU A 171 -4.83 34.85 -42.06
CA GLU A 171 -3.86 34.60 -41.01
C GLU A 171 -4.32 35.19 -39.67
N ALA A 172 -4.18 34.43 -38.58
CA ALA A 172 -3.95 34.86 -37.17
C ALA A 172 -4.01 33.61 -36.29
N VAL A 173 -2.90 33.11 -35.71
CA VAL A 173 -2.30 33.58 -34.44
C VAL A 173 -3.32 33.63 -33.30
N ALA A 174 -3.20 32.66 -32.38
CA ALA A 174 -3.36 32.77 -30.92
C ALA A 174 -3.71 31.37 -30.39
N ASN A 175 -2.76 30.68 -29.76
CA ASN A 175 -2.50 30.76 -28.33
C ASN A 175 -3.60 30.05 -27.51
N GLU A 176 -3.15 28.96 -26.91
CA GLU A 176 -3.76 28.21 -25.82
C GLU A 176 -4.39 29.13 -24.77
N PRO A 177 -5.56 28.74 -24.23
CA PRO A 177 -5.60 28.66 -22.78
C PRO A 177 -6.29 27.40 -22.26
N ALA A 178 -5.65 26.84 -21.23
CA ALA A 178 -6.16 25.84 -20.32
C ALA A 178 -7.57 26.16 -19.79
N PRO A 179 -8.39 25.13 -19.47
CA PRO A 179 -9.62 25.35 -18.75
C PRO A 179 -9.32 25.79 -17.30
N PRO A 180 -9.94 26.86 -16.78
CA PRO A 180 -9.83 27.22 -15.38
C PRO A 180 -10.62 26.22 -14.53
N VAL A 181 -9.91 25.53 -13.63
CA VAL A 181 -10.49 24.91 -12.44
C VAL A 181 -11.01 26.04 -11.53
N ALA A 182 -12.29 26.35 -11.66
CA ALA A 182 -13.01 27.23 -10.75
C ALA A 182 -13.32 26.45 -9.46
N PHE A 183 -12.63 26.83 -8.39
CA PHE A 183 -13.03 26.61 -7.01
C PHE A 183 -14.05 27.70 -6.65
N ALA A 184 -15.30 27.32 -6.43
CA ALA A 184 -16.33 28.11 -5.74
C ALA A 184 -17.31 27.06 -5.14
N GLU A 185 -17.20 26.77 -3.85
CA GLU A 185 -17.87 27.48 -2.75
C GLU A 185 -19.38 27.14 -2.68
N ALA A 186 -19.76 26.62 -1.51
CA ALA A 186 -21.09 26.14 -1.13
C ALA A 186 -22.19 27.23 -1.24
N PRO A 187 -23.47 26.83 -1.36
CA PRO A 187 -24.35 26.74 -0.18
C PRO A 187 -25.22 25.46 -0.20
N GLU A 188 -25.43 24.77 0.92
CA GLU A 188 -26.42 25.01 1.99
C GLU A 188 -27.87 24.64 1.60
N ALA A 189 -28.38 23.58 2.26
CA ALA A 189 -29.80 23.20 2.48
C ALA A 189 -30.64 22.90 1.21
N VAL A 190 -31.61 22.00 1.10
CA VAL A 190 -32.62 21.33 1.93
C VAL A 190 -32.92 20.04 1.11
N GLU A 191 -33.18 18.85 1.66
CA GLU A 191 -34.53 18.35 1.90
C GLU A 191 -34.45 16.83 2.13
N ALA A 192 -35.05 16.38 3.22
CA ALA A 192 -35.21 14.97 3.55
C ALA A 192 -36.21 14.28 2.60
N PRO A 193 -36.07 12.97 2.39
CA PRO A 193 -37.27 12.15 2.43
C PRO A 193 -37.21 11.11 3.55
N SER A 194 -38.16 11.29 4.47
CA SER A 194 -38.66 10.30 5.42
C SER A 194 -39.19 9.06 4.69
N PRO A 195 -38.98 7.85 5.23
CA PRO A 195 -39.97 6.79 5.10
C PRO A 195 -40.55 6.43 6.47
N ALA A 196 -41.75 6.97 6.73
CA ALA A 196 -42.64 6.46 7.76
C ALA A 196 -43.40 5.24 7.22
N ALA A 197 -43.19 4.12 7.90
CA ALA A 197 -44.13 3.05 8.24
C ALA A 197 -45.40 2.84 7.40
N GLU A 198 -45.59 1.62 6.89
CA GLU A 198 -46.92 0.98 6.96
C GLU A 198 -46.86 -0.56 6.87
N SER A 199 -47.38 -1.20 7.93
CA SER A 199 -48.09 -2.49 7.99
C SER A 199 -47.35 -3.85 7.90
N ALA A 200 -47.36 -4.53 9.06
CA ALA A 200 -47.26 -5.98 9.29
C ALA A 200 -48.58 -6.72 8.90
N PRO A 201 -48.85 -7.97 9.35
CA PRO A 201 -48.11 -9.23 9.30
C PRO A 201 -48.91 -10.33 8.55
N ALA A 202 -48.26 -11.39 8.05
CA ALA A 202 -48.96 -12.59 7.60
C ALA A 202 -48.38 -13.85 8.25
N THR A 203 -49.19 -14.37 9.16
CA THR A 203 -49.20 -15.67 9.82
C THR A 203 -49.12 -16.83 8.82
N VAL A 204 -48.19 -17.77 9.04
CA VAL A 204 -48.38 -19.17 8.62
C VAL A 204 -47.87 -20.07 9.74
N GLU A 205 -48.81 -20.78 10.36
CA GLU A 205 -48.62 -21.82 11.36
C GLU A 205 -48.14 -23.16 10.73
N PRO A 206 -47.66 -24.10 11.55
CA PRO A 206 -46.82 -25.23 11.12
C PRO A 206 -47.62 -26.50 10.82
N GLU A 207 -47.16 -27.28 9.83
CA GLU A 207 -47.64 -28.66 9.63
C GLU A 207 -46.49 -29.66 9.77
N ALA A 208 -46.81 -30.70 10.54
CA ALA A 208 -45.93 -31.71 11.10
C ALA A 208 -45.44 -32.73 10.07
N ALA A 209 -44.18 -33.14 10.20
CA ALA A 209 -43.72 -34.45 9.73
C ALA A 209 -42.50 -34.95 10.54
N ALA A 210 -42.79 -35.79 11.52
CA ALA A 210 -42.08 -37.01 11.90
C ALA A 210 -40.54 -37.08 11.83
N ALA A 211 -39.90 -37.09 13.00
CA ALA A 211 -38.77 -37.96 13.34
C ALA A 211 -39.22 -39.46 13.33
N PRO A 212 -38.35 -40.50 13.41
CA PRO A 212 -36.94 -40.50 13.87
C PRO A 212 -35.97 -41.40 13.08
N SER A 213 -34.65 -41.13 13.15
CA SER A 213 -33.68 -42.24 13.14
C SER A 213 -32.35 -41.83 13.78
N SER A 214 -32.11 -42.44 14.93
CA SER A 214 -30.86 -42.53 15.65
C SER A 214 -29.95 -43.54 14.95
N ALA A 215 -28.74 -43.12 14.57
CA ALA A 215 -27.64 -44.05 14.32
C ALA A 215 -26.32 -43.38 14.74
N ALA A 216 -25.89 -43.71 15.95
CA ALA A 216 -24.52 -43.56 16.39
C ALA A 216 -23.59 -44.44 15.54
N PRO A 217 -22.30 -44.10 15.47
CA PRO A 217 -21.31 -45.14 15.74
C PRO A 217 -20.39 -44.80 16.91
N ASP A 218 -20.36 -45.75 17.83
CA ASP A 218 -19.28 -46.06 18.75
C ASP A 218 -17.89 -45.82 18.17
N THR A 219 -17.08 -45.03 18.87
CA THR A 219 -15.64 -45.29 18.97
C THR A 219 -15.21 -45.03 20.40
N ASP A 220 -15.41 -46.09 21.18
CA ASP A 220 -14.70 -46.42 22.40
C ASP A 220 -13.17 -46.44 22.17
N LYS A 221 -12.42 -46.29 23.26
CA LYS A 221 -10.98 -46.59 23.42
C LYS A 221 -9.96 -45.43 23.31
N MET A 222 -9.96 -44.55 24.32
CA MET A 222 -8.71 -44.02 24.87
C MET A 222 -8.65 -44.28 26.39
N PRO A 223 -7.56 -44.87 26.91
CA PRO A 223 -7.43 -45.20 28.32
C PRO A 223 -7.19 -43.95 29.20
N PRO A 224 -7.52 -44.04 30.50
CA PRO A 224 -7.44 -42.91 31.43
C PRO A 224 -5.99 -42.58 31.77
N VAL A 225 -5.57 -41.35 31.49
CA VAL A 225 -4.35 -40.79 32.07
C VAL A 225 -4.67 -40.41 33.51
N GLN A 226 -4.00 -41.12 34.41
CA GLN A 226 -4.12 -41.05 35.85
C GLN A 226 -3.84 -39.65 36.38
N SER A 227 -4.76 -39.18 37.21
CA SER A 227 -4.54 -38.13 38.20
C SER A 227 -3.67 -38.65 39.35
N ALA A 228 -2.60 -37.91 39.70
CA ALA A 228 -2.05 -37.70 41.04
C ALA A 228 -0.65 -37.04 40.96
N PRO A 229 -0.13 -36.34 41.99
CA PRO A 229 -0.81 -35.64 43.09
C PRO A 229 -0.35 -34.17 43.26
N GLU A 230 -1.11 -33.47 44.11
CA GLU A 230 -0.77 -32.21 44.77
C GLU A 230 0.43 -32.30 45.73
N GLU A 231 1.09 -31.13 45.89
CA GLU A 231 1.90 -30.63 47.02
C GLU A 231 3.35 -31.14 47.27
N PRO A 232 4.24 -30.36 47.96
CA PRO A 232 4.09 -29.02 48.57
C PRO A 232 5.23 -28.00 48.26
N SER A 233 4.93 -26.74 48.57
CA SER A 233 5.77 -25.77 49.30
C SER A 233 7.28 -26.07 49.45
N ALA A 234 8.12 -25.24 48.83
CA ALA A 234 9.44 -24.91 49.36
C ALA A 234 9.85 -23.50 48.94
N ALA A 235 9.97 -22.65 49.95
CA ALA A 235 10.51 -21.31 49.89
C ALA A 235 11.84 -21.23 49.14
N ARG A 236 11.96 -20.25 48.25
CA ARG A 236 13.25 -19.64 47.91
C ARG A 236 13.11 -18.13 47.96
N GLU A 237 13.06 -17.68 49.20
CA GLU A 237 13.54 -16.39 49.65
C GLU A 237 15.01 -16.28 49.20
N VAL A 238 15.24 -15.58 48.10
CA VAL A 238 16.58 -15.14 47.70
C VAL A 238 16.65 -13.67 48.06
N ASP A 239 17.02 -13.46 49.31
CA ASP A 239 17.77 -12.31 49.78
C ASP A 239 18.96 -12.09 48.84
N GLN A 240 18.92 -10.98 48.09
CA GLN A 240 20.08 -10.41 47.42
C GLN A 240 20.09 -8.91 47.73
N GLN A 241 20.57 -8.63 48.93
CA GLN A 241 21.70 -7.72 49.16
C GLN A 241 21.82 -6.56 48.19
N GLU A 242 21.22 -5.46 48.64
CA GLU A 242 21.74 -4.11 48.59
C GLU A 242 23.28 -4.08 48.75
N ALA A 243 23.97 -3.66 47.69
CA ALA A 243 25.35 -3.18 47.76
C ALA A 243 25.47 -1.88 46.94
N PRO A 244 25.94 -0.78 47.53
CA PRO A 244 26.20 0.47 46.83
C PRO A 244 27.53 0.32 46.08
N VAL A 245 27.51 0.40 44.75
CA VAL A 245 28.74 0.53 43.96
C VAL A 245 28.92 1.99 43.59
N GLU A 246 30.01 2.52 44.14
CA GLU A 246 30.58 3.84 43.95
C GLU A 246 30.65 4.27 42.48
N GLU A 247 30.28 5.53 42.32
CA GLU A 247 30.70 6.48 41.31
C GLU A 247 32.21 6.43 41.02
N PRO A 248 32.63 6.45 39.74
CA PRO A 248 33.88 7.10 39.40
C PRO A 248 33.69 8.19 38.34
N ALA A 249 33.85 9.42 38.83
CA ALA A 249 34.75 10.43 38.30
C ALA A 249 34.78 10.65 36.78
N GLU A 250 34.17 11.78 36.42
CA GLU A 250 34.50 12.66 35.30
C GLU A 250 35.99 12.60 34.89
N LYS A 251 36.23 12.32 33.60
CA LYS A 251 37.50 12.67 32.97
C LYS A 251 37.28 13.28 31.58
N ASN A 252 37.16 14.60 31.63
CA ASN A 252 37.65 15.56 30.64
C ASN A 252 38.52 14.98 29.51
N ARG A 253 37.99 15.00 28.29
CA ARG A 253 38.79 15.18 27.06
C ARG A 253 38.07 16.22 26.20
N SER A 254 38.35 17.50 26.45
CA SER A 254 39.37 18.26 25.72
C SER A 254 39.14 18.27 24.21
N VAL A 255 38.34 19.25 23.82
CA VAL A 255 38.35 20.00 22.56
C VAL A 255 39.76 20.02 21.94
N SER A 256 39.89 19.53 20.70
CA SER A 256 40.97 19.96 19.82
C SER A 256 40.36 20.55 18.55
N ARG A 257 40.30 21.87 18.55
CA ARG A 257 40.04 22.71 17.37
C ARG A 257 41.24 22.56 16.43
N GLY A 258 41.07 21.78 15.35
CA GLY A 258 41.98 21.80 14.21
C GLY A 258 41.60 22.95 13.28
N GLY A 259 42.12 24.14 13.56
CA GLY A 259 42.02 25.31 12.69
C GLY A 259 43.30 25.51 11.86
N ALA A 260 43.08 25.90 10.60
CA ALA A 260 43.90 26.81 9.79
C ALA A 260 45.34 26.42 9.39
N GLY A 261 45.51 26.21 8.08
CA GLY A 261 46.72 26.53 7.30
C GLY A 261 46.32 26.55 5.82
N CYS A 262 45.90 27.68 5.24
CA CYS A 262 46.69 28.76 4.65
C CYS A 262 47.82 28.32 3.69
N ARG A 263 47.50 28.45 2.39
CA ARG A 263 48.26 29.06 1.27
C ARG A 263 49.77 28.77 1.14
N ALA A 264 50.14 28.22 -0.02
CA ALA A 264 51.02 28.88 -1.00
C ALA A 264 51.04 28.07 -2.32
N PHE A 265 50.66 28.70 -3.44
CA PHE A 265 51.06 28.28 -4.77
C PHE A 265 51.38 29.57 -5.54
N VAL A 266 52.64 29.73 -5.90
CA VAL A 266 53.18 30.64 -6.91
C VAL A 266 53.86 29.74 -7.93
#